data_AF-A0A958AEU2-F1
#
_entry.id   AF-A0A958AEU2-F1
#
_cell.length_a   1.000
_cell.length_b   1.000
_cell.length_c   1.000
_cell.angle_alpha   90.00
_cell.angle_beta   90.00
_cell.angle_gamma   90.00
#
_symmetry.space_group_name_H-M   'P 1'
#
loop_
_entity.id
_entity.type
_entity.pdbx_description
1 polymer ?
#
loop_
_entity_poly.entity_id
_entity_poly.type
_entity_poly.pdbx_seq_one_letter_code
_entity_poly.pdbx_strand_id
1 'polypeptide(L)'
;MSLNVTELYGVTPEIASALKSAGLTDSDKLLAAVAQPKDRTELAKKLDIDARALLELGNRADLARIKGIGRVYSDLLEFAGVDTVAEMATRNPDNLLAKINEVAAEHSVQRTPTATEIADWVTQAKGLGRGIFY
;
A
#
# COMPACT_ATOMS: atom_id res chain seq x y z
N MET A 1 13.28 -2.95 -6.45
CA MET A 1 13.71 -2.21 -5.25
C MET A 1 12.52 -2.21 -4.34
N SER A 2 12.67 -2.81 -3.16
CA SER A 2 11.61 -2.86 -2.15
C SER A 2 11.71 -1.59 -1.30
N LEU A 3 10.57 -0.96 -0.99
CA LEU A 3 10.52 0.20 -0.10
C LEU A 3 10.83 -0.25 1.33
N ASN A 4 11.54 0.57 2.10
CA ASN A 4 11.70 0.34 3.53
C ASN A 4 10.34 0.49 4.22
N VAL A 5 10.08 -0.30 5.27
CA VAL A 5 8.82 -0.16 6.02
C VAL A 5 8.63 1.25 6.58
N THR A 6 9.70 1.98 6.91
CA THR A 6 9.63 3.37 7.38
C THR A 6 9.14 4.36 6.33
N GLU A 7 9.25 4.01 5.05
CA GLU A 7 8.79 4.85 3.94
C GLU A 7 7.27 4.69 3.73
N LEU A 8 6.69 3.58 4.19
CA LEU A 8 5.25 3.34 4.15
C LEU A 8 4.52 4.40 4.98
N TYR A 9 3.44 4.92 4.44
CA TYR A 9 2.57 5.85 5.15
C TYR A 9 1.89 5.16 6.33
N GLY A 10 1.68 5.88 7.43
CA GLY A 10 1.07 5.33 8.66
C GLY A 10 2.03 4.57 9.57
N VAL A 11 3.29 4.34 9.18
CA VAL A 11 4.29 3.76 10.09
C VAL A 11 4.71 4.77 11.15
N THR A 12 4.30 4.52 12.39
CA THR A 12 4.83 5.21 13.56
C THR A 12 6.23 4.69 13.92
N PRO A 13 7.07 5.48 14.61
CA PRO A 13 8.39 5.03 15.07
C PRO A 13 8.31 3.78 15.97
N GLU A 14 7.21 3.59 16.69
CA GLU A 14 6.93 2.42 17.51
C GLU A 14 6.71 1.17 16.64
N ILE A 15 5.83 1.26 15.63
CA ILE A 15 5.60 0.18 14.68
C ILE A 15 6.89 -0.13 13.90
N ALA A 16 7.61 0.88 13.44
CA ALA A 16 8.89 0.69 12.76
C ALA A 16 9.90 -0.09 13.62
N SER A 17 9.98 0.23 14.92
CA SER A 17 10.88 -0.46 15.85
C SER A 17 10.44 -1.90 16.09
N ALA A 18 9.14 -2.13 16.27
CA ALA A 18 8.58 -3.47 16.45
C ALA A 18 8.79 -4.35 15.20
N LEU A 19 8.51 -3.82 14.01
CA LEU A 19 8.76 -4.51 12.73
C LEU A 19 10.25 -4.80 12.53
N LYS A 20 11.14 -3.84 12.82
CA LYS A 20 12.59 -4.06 12.80
C LYS A 20 13.03 -5.15 13.77
N SER A 21 12.46 -5.20 14.97
CA SER A 21 12.73 -6.23 15.97
C SER A 21 12.32 -7.63 15.47
N ALA A 22 11.27 -7.71 14.66
CA ALA A 22 10.87 -8.93 13.95
C ALA A 22 11.66 -9.21 12.64
N GLY A 23 12.61 -8.35 12.25
CA GLY A 23 13.38 -8.48 11.01
C GLY A 23 12.62 -8.04 9.74
N LEU A 24 11.47 -7.39 9.90
CA LEU A 24 10.61 -6.87 8.83
C LEU A 24 11.04 -5.44 8.47
N THR A 25 12.19 -5.30 7.82
CA THR A 25 12.76 -4.02 7.38
C THR A 25 12.21 -3.53 6.04
N ASP A 26 11.70 -4.45 5.23
CA ASP A 26 11.32 -4.25 3.84
C ASP A 26 9.83 -4.48 3.64
N SER A 27 9.21 -3.69 2.78
CA SER A 27 7.80 -3.83 2.36
C SER A 27 7.49 -5.26 1.86
N ASP A 28 8.38 -5.87 1.10
CA ASP A 28 8.18 -7.23 0.56
C ASP A 28 8.13 -8.29 1.69
N LYS A 29 9.02 -8.18 2.68
CA LYS A 29 9.03 -9.05 3.85
C LYS A 29 7.80 -8.82 4.73
N LEU A 30 7.43 -7.55 4.92
CA LEU A 30 6.24 -7.17 5.67
C LEU A 30 5.01 -7.80 5.01
N LEU A 31 4.85 -7.61 3.70
CA LEU A 31 3.73 -8.15 2.94
C LEU A 31 3.66 -9.66 3.08
N ALA A 32 4.78 -10.37 2.91
CA ALA A 32 4.81 -11.83 3.06
C ALA A 32 4.37 -12.27 4.48
N ALA A 33 4.73 -11.50 5.50
CA ALA A 33 4.40 -11.79 6.89
C ALA A 33 2.95 -11.42 7.28
N VAL A 34 2.35 -10.44 6.62
CA VAL A 34 0.96 -9.99 6.87
C VAL A 34 -0.02 -10.44 5.78
N ALA A 35 0.43 -11.25 4.83
CA ALA A 35 -0.35 -11.70 3.67
C ALA A 35 -1.63 -12.43 4.09
N GLN A 36 -1.57 -13.20 5.18
CA GLN A 36 -2.67 -14.00 5.67
C GLN A 36 -3.28 -13.37 6.94
N PRO A 37 -4.60 -13.47 7.14
CA PRO A 37 -5.27 -12.91 8.31
C PRO A 37 -4.80 -13.59 9.61
N LYS A 38 -4.41 -14.87 9.56
CA LYS A 38 -3.87 -15.61 10.71
C LYS A 38 -2.52 -15.04 11.14
N ASP A 39 -1.55 -14.99 10.22
CA ASP A 39 -0.22 -14.45 10.46
C ASP A 39 -0.26 -13.00 10.92
N ARG A 40 -1.14 -12.18 10.32
CA ARG A 40 -1.38 -10.80 10.77
C ARG A 40 -1.84 -10.73 12.22
N THR A 41 -2.77 -11.61 12.62
CA THR A 41 -3.28 -11.63 14.00
C THR A 41 -2.20 -12.07 14.99
N GLU A 42 -1.36 -13.03 14.60
CA GLU A 42 -0.23 -13.46 15.43
C GLU A 42 0.85 -12.39 15.55
N LEU A 43 1.19 -11.71 14.45
CA LEU A 43 2.10 -10.57 14.45
C LEU A 43 1.59 -9.40 15.28
N ALA A 44 0.32 -9.06 15.15
CA ALA A 44 -0.34 -8.01 15.93
C ALA A 44 -0.16 -8.26 17.43
N LYS A 45 -0.43 -9.48 17.89
CA LYS A 45 -0.24 -9.87 19.30
C LYS A 45 1.23 -9.90 19.72
N LYS A 46 2.12 -10.38 18.85
CA LYS A 46 3.55 -10.51 19.16
C LYS A 46 4.25 -9.15 19.27
N LEU A 47 3.83 -8.20 18.43
CA LEU A 47 4.41 -6.87 18.32
C LEU A 47 3.64 -5.80 19.11
N ASP A 48 2.52 -6.17 19.74
CA ASP A 48 1.59 -5.25 20.39
C ASP A 48 1.14 -4.11 19.45
N ILE A 49 0.82 -4.47 18.21
CA ILE A 49 0.36 -3.55 17.16
C ILE A 49 -1.11 -3.85 16.86
N ASP A 50 -1.90 -2.81 16.59
CA ASP A 50 -3.28 -2.98 16.15
C ASP A 50 -3.35 -3.77 14.82
N ALA A 51 -4.23 -4.78 14.77
CA ALA A 51 -4.39 -5.62 13.59
C ALA A 51 -4.86 -4.83 12.36
N ARG A 52 -5.57 -3.71 12.56
CA ARG A 52 -5.96 -2.79 11.51
C ARG A 52 -4.73 -2.04 10.95
N ALA A 53 -3.88 -1.52 11.83
CA ALA A 53 -2.65 -0.87 11.40
C ALA A 53 -1.76 -1.81 10.59
N LEU A 54 -1.60 -3.07 11.02
CA LEU A 54 -0.88 -4.09 10.25
C LEU A 54 -1.53 -4.39 8.89
N LEU A 55 -2.85 -4.35 8.80
CA LEU A 55 -3.57 -4.55 7.53
C LEU A 55 -3.31 -3.39 6.59
N GLU A 56 -3.42 -2.15 7.08
CA GLU A 56 -3.13 -0.94 6.30
C GLU A 56 -1.69 -0.96 5.79
N LEU A 57 -0.74 -1.34 6.64
CA LEU A 57 0.66 -1.49 6.23
C LEU A 57 0.88 -2.61 5.21
N GLY A 58 0.17 -3.73 5.34
CA GLY A 58 0.17 -4.80 4.35
C GLY A 58 -0.38 -4.36 2.99
N ASN A 59 -1.50 -3.64 2.99
CA ASN A 59 -2.11 -3.04 1.81
C ASN A 59 -1.13 -2.06 1.13
N ARG A 60 -0.50 -1.18 1.90
CA ARG A 60 0.51 -0.23 1.40
C ARG A 60 1.73 -0.96 0.85
N ALA A 61 2.17 -2.01 1.52
CA ALA A 61 3.29 -2.84 1.07
C ALA A 61 2.96 -3.60 -0.22
N ASP A 62 1.71 -4.04 -0.41
CA ASP A 62 1.24 -4.61 -1.68
C ASP A 62 1.28 -3.55 -2.79
N LEU A 63 0.68 -2.37 -2.59
CA LEU A 63 0.71 -1.27 -3.56
C LEU A 63 2.14 -0.83 -3.93
N ALA A 64 3.04 -0.81 -2.95
CA ALA A 64 4.47 -0.49 -3.13
C ALA A 64 5.21 -1.44 -4.09
N ARG A 65 4.63 -2.60 -4.44
CA ARG A 65 5.18 -3.50 -5.48
C ARG A 65 5.10 -2.91 -6.87
N ILE A 66 4.17 -1.99 -7.11
CA ILE A 66 4.00 -1.30 -8.38
C ILE A 66 5.05 -0.19 -8.46
N LYS A 67 5.90 -0.26 -9.49
CA LYS A 67 6.92 0.76 -9.73
C LYS A 67 6.26 2.10 -10.02
N GLY A 68 6.71 3.13 -9.32
CA GLY A 68 6.17 4.48 -9.44
C GLY A 68 5.17 4.85 -8.34
N ILE A 69 4.66 3.88 -7.57
CA ILE A 69 3.83 4.16 -6.39
C ILE A 69 4.74 4.32 -5.17
N GLY A 70 4.97 5.58 -4.79
CA GLY A 70 5.61 5.96 -3.53
C GLY A 70 4.57 6.44 -2.52
N ARG A 71 5.05 6.96 -1.37
CA ARG A 71 4.21 7.45 -0.27
C ARG A 71 3.04 8.33 -0.74
N VAL A 72 3.35 9.42 -1.46
CA VAL A 72 2.36 10.41 -1.90
C VAL A 72 1.26 9.81 -2.77
N TYR A 73 1.61 8.88 -3.67
CA TYR A 73 0.63 8.26 -4.54
C TYR A 73 -0.16 7.16 -3.83
N SER A 74 0.44 6.45 -2.89
CA SER A 74 -0.29 5.53 -2.02
C SER A 74 -1.41 6.29 -1.28
N ASP A 75 -1.09 7.41 -0.64
CA ASP A 75 -2.08 8.25 0.05
C ASP A 75 -3.25 8.64 -0.88
N LEU A 76 -2.95 9.19 -2.04
CA LEU A 76 -3.94 9.53 -3.05
C LEU A 76 -4.81 8.34 -3.49
N LEU A 77 -4.21 7.17 -3.67
CA LEU A 77 -4.92 5.97 -4.08
C LEU A 77 -5.88 5.48 -3.00
N GLU A 78 -5.50 5.55 -1.72
CA GLU A 78 -6.39 5.22 -0.60
C GLU A 78 -7.56 6.21 -0.51
N PHE A 79 -7.31 7.52 -0.68
CA PHE A 79 -8.40 8.49 -0.77
C PHE A 79 -9.31 8.24 -1.99
N ALA A 80 -8.75 7.75 -3.10
CA ALA A 80 -9.52 7.32 -4.27
C ALA A 80 -10.20 5.93 -4.07
N GLY A 81 -10.03 5.30 -2.91
CA GLY A 81 -10.61 4.01 -2.54
C GLY A 81 -9.92 2.82 -3.22
N VAL A 82 -8.61 2.90 -3.44
CA VAL A 82 -7.76 1.82 -3.96
C VAL A 82 -6.69 1.50 -2.92
N ASP A 83 -6.92 0.43 -2.16
CA ASP A 83 -6.07 0.04 -1.05
C ASP A 83 -5.05 -1.03 -1.43
N THR A 84 -5.31 -1.81 -2.50
CA THR A 84 -4.48 -2.97 -2.87
C THR A 84 -4.16 -3.08 -4.36
N VAL A 85 -3.14 -3.88 -4.69
CA VAL A 85 -2.81 -4.23 -6.08
C VAL A 85 -3.97 -4.96 -6.75
N ALA A 86 -4.65 -5.84 -6.02
CA ALA A 86 -5.80 -6.57 -6.53
C ALA A 86 -6.94 -5.61 -6.94
N GLU A 87 -7.23 -4.60 -6.12
CA GLU A 87 -8.21 -3.58 -6.49
C GLU A 87 -7.73 -2.75 -7.66
N MET A 88 -6.48 -2.28 -7.64
CA MET A 88 -5.90 -1.50 -8.72
C MET A 88 -5.98 -2.21 -10.08
N ALA A 89 -5.75 -3.52 -10.10
CA ALA A 89 -5.85 -4.34 -11.30
C ALA A 89 -7.26 -4.38 -11.91
N THR A 90 -8.30 -4.17 -11.10
CA THR A 90 -9.70 -4.16 -11.53
C THR A 90 -10.23 -2.77 -11.92
N ARG A 91 -9.52 -1.70 -11.54
CA ARG A 91 -9.97 -0.33 -11.82
C ARG A 91 -9.82 0.03 -13.29
N ASN A 92 -10.75 0.88 -13.75
CA ASN A 92 -10.62 1.55 -15.03
C ASN A 92 -9.69 2.78 -14.85
N PRO A 93 -8.60 2.90 -15.62
CA PRO A 93 -7.62 3.98 -15.46
C PRO A 93 -8.23 5.37 -15.69
N ASP A 94 -9.21 5.52 -16.58
CA ASP A 94 -9.84 6.80 -16.89
C ASP A 94 -10.72 7.28 -15.72
N ASN A 95 -11.54 6.37 -15.18
CA ASN A 95 -12.35 6.64 -13.99
C ASN A 95 -11.48 6.89 -12.76
N LEU A 96 -10.37 6.16 -12.61
CA LEU A 96 -9.45 6.34 -11.49
C LEU A 96 -8.74 7.70 -11.58
N LEU A 97 -8.35 8.14 -12.77
CA LEU A 97 -7.76 9.47 -12.98
C LEU A 97 -8.75 10.57 -12.58
N ALA A 98 -10.00 10.48 -13.02
CA ALA A 98 -11.04 11.43 -12.63
C ALA A 98 -11.17 11.47 -11.10
N LYS A 99 -11.27 10.31 -10.46
CA LYS A 99 -11.39 10.23 -9.00
C LYS A 99 -10.17 10.77 -8.26
N ILE A 100 -8.95 10.46 -8.74
CA ILE A 100 -7.70 10.97 -8.18
C ILE A 100 -7.64 12.49 -8.29
N ASN A 101 -8.06 13.08 -9.40
CA ASN A 101 -8.10 14.54 -9.55
C ASN A 101 -9.09 15.19 -8.57
N GLU A 102 -10.25 14.58 -8.36
CA GLU A 102 -11.22 15.06 -7.36
C GLU A 102 -10.62 15.05 -5.94
N VAL A 103 -10.04 13.92 -5.51
CA VAL A 103 -9.46 13.81 -4.16
C VAL A 103 -8.17 14.61 -4.03
N ALA A 104 -7.38 14.77 -5.09
CA ALA A 104 -6.19 15.61 -5.07
C ALA A 104 -6.56 17.08 -4.88
N ALA A 105 -7.65 17.54 -5.50
CA ALA A 105 -8.18 18.88 -5.27
C ALA A 105 -8.71 19.06 -3.83
N GLU A 106 -9.42 18.06 -3.30
CA GLU A 106 -9.95 18.08 -1.93
C GLU A 106 -8.84 18.07 -0.86
N HIS A 107 -7.79 17.27 -1.07
CA HIS A 107 -6.67 17.10 -0.15
C HIS A 107 -5.46 18.01 -0.46
N SER A 108 -5.60 18.95 -1.41
CA SER A 108 -4.53 19.87 -1.84
C SER A 108 -3.20 19.18 -2.20
N VAL A 109 -3.28 18.02 -2.85
CA VAL A 109 -2.10 17.27 -3.26
C VAL A 109 -1.52 17.87 -4.53
N GLN A 110 -0.26 18.34 -4.46
CA GLN A 110 0.40 19.04 -5.57
C GLN A 110 0.83 18.13 -6.73
N ARG A 111 0.95 16.81 -6.49
CA ARG A 111 1.41 15.82 -7.46
C ARG A 111 0.28 14.87 -7.82
N THR A 112 -0.39 15.13 -8.92
CA THR A 112 -1.34 14.20 -9.53
C THR A 112 -0.62 13.32 -10.55
N PRO A 113 -0.89 12.00 -10.55
CA PRO A 113 -0.39 11.11 -11.59
C PRO A 113 -1.05 11.40 -12.95
N THR A 114 -0.34 11.08 -14.02
CA THR A 114 -0.84 11.17 -15.39
C THR A 114 -1.66 9.94 -15.78
N ALA A 115 -2.49 10.06 -16.82
CA ALA A 115 -3.24 8.93 -17.36
C ALA A 115 -2.35 7.73 -17.72
N THR A 116 -1.14 8.02 -18.25
CA THR A 116 -0.15 7.00 -18.61
C THR A 116 0.41 6.29 -17.38
N GLU A 117 0.73 7.03 -16.31
CA GLU A 117 1.18 6.43 -15.04
C GLU A 117 0.11 5.52 -14.45
N ILE A 118 -1.15 5.96 -14.43
CA ILE A 118 -2.25 5.13 -13.92
C ILE A 118 -2.45 3.88 -14.78
N ALA A 119 -2.45 4.01 -16.11
CA ALA A 119 -2.57 2.87 -17.01
C ALA A 119 -1.42 1.87 -16.82
N ASP A 120 -0.20 2.36 -16.63
CA ASP A 120 0.97 1.55 -16.33
C ASP A 120 0.82 0.83 -14.98
N TRP A 121 0.37 1.53 -13.94
CA TRP A 121 0.11 0.92 -12.62
C TRP A 121 -0.94 -0.18 -12.67
N VAL A 122 -2.07 0.04 -13.37
CA VAL A 122 -3.11 -0.97 -13.58
C VAL A 122 -2.54 -2.18 -14.33
N THR A 123 -1.66 -1.95 -15.31
CA THR A 123 -1.02 -3.02 -16.08
C THR A 123 -0.05 -3.83 -15.22
N GLN A 124 0.81 -3.15 -14.44
CA GLN A 124 1.69 -3.79 -13.47
C GLN A 124 0.90 -4.60 -12.44
N ALA A 125 -0.21 -4.02 -11.93
CA ALA A 125 -1.06 -4.67 -10.95
C ALA A 125 -1.65 -5.99 -11.45
N LYS A 126 -2.10 -6.02 -12.71
CA LYS A 126 -2.59 -7.24 -13.36
C LYS A 126 -1.50 -8.33 -13.47
N GLY A 127 -0.23 -7.94 -13.58
CA GLY A 127 0.90 -8.88 -13.64
C GLY A 127 1.43 -9.35 -12.28
N LEU A 128 1.21 -8.57 -11.21
CA LEU A 128 1.77 -8.85 -9.88
C LEU A 128 0.93 -9.84 -9.07
N GLY A 129 -0.35 -10.01 -9.39
CA GLY A 129 -1.26 -10.86 -8.63
C GLY A 129 -1.51 -10.37 -7.20
N ARG A 130 -2.41 -11.04 -6.49
CA ARG A 130 -2.81 -10.66 -5.13
C ARG A 130 -1.71 -10.98 -4.11
N GLY A 131 -1.21 -9.97 -3.39
CA GLY A 131 -0.23 -10.16 -2.32
C GLY A 131 -0.83 -10.31 -0.93
N ILE A 132 -2.04 -9.78 -0.69
CA ILE A 132 -2.73 -9.85 0.60
C ILE A 132 -4.10 -10.52 0.51
N PHE A 133 -4.42 -11.32 1.51
CA PHE A 133 -5.65 -12.10 1.65
C PHE A 133 -6.45 -11.61 2.87
N TYR A 134 -7.77 -11.62 2.73
CA TYR A 134 -8.72 -11.14 3.75
C TYR A 134 -9.55 -12.29 4.29
#